data_AF-A0A1G2I0S0-F1
#
_entry.id   AF-A0A1G2I0S0-F1
#
_cell.length_a   1.000
_cell.length_b   1.000
_cell.length_c   1.000
_cell.angle_alpha   90.00
_cell.angle_beta   90.00
_cell.angle_gamma   90.00
#
_symmetry.space_group_name_H-M   'P 1'
#
loop_
_entity.id
_entity.type
_entity.pdbx_description
1 polymer ?
#
loop_
_entity_poly.entity_id
_entity_poly.type
_entity_poly.pdbx_seq_one_letter_code
_entity_poly.pdbx_strand_id
1 'polypeptide(L)'
;MNFQFSMINFQLISKSFKLKKNIACGEAGFTIAEIIIAISLLSFGIVLVYGSIFMIRNATYNTSLRFTASHLGREGLEIIRNIRDSNFVSGVGGWQEINPQAEGDKNWSLSASSADGTHLFVGNANGRLYLSSDGGQSWDEESPAGPGTKNWTDIAMSADGNYLIAGIYDGRLYVSSNFGQSWQETQPLGNSNKNWYTVATDGDGSHLIAGLYSGRLYLSSNSGQSWAEIQPAGDVNKTWIWSAFSDDGSRAVVAANPGRIYISTTYGLSWQETQPAGDADKYWRAMALSADGNRLLAGEYPGRLYTSSNFGQSWSETQPAGDATKSWMSAASSFDGTRLMVGVSDGRLYLSYNGGGSWTETQPAGSGNQTWATVASNADGTRLLAGDYPGRLYLYAKDWAFGLVGAPCATGCQADYKTVVYTQLQAYNGAFLKLNSDGFYSYDLGFPPTIFQRKITTTLEGDALKVDVLVLWTNNEQSFGLTQTEYLYGWK
;
A
#
# COMPACT_ATOMS: atom_id res chain seq x y z
N MET A 1 16.57 4.99 -51.06
CA MET A 1 17.73 5.80 -50.62
C MET A 1 18.97 4.94 -50.89
N ASN A 2 19.62 5.16 -52.03
CA ASN A 2 20.75 4.35 -52.51
C ASN A 2 22.04 4.84 -51.84
N PHE A 3 22.72 3.98 -51.09
CA PHE A 3 24.07 4.26 -50.59
C PHE A 3 25.11 3.68 -51.54
N GLN A 4 25.75 4.55 -52.32
CA GLN A 4 26.99 4.25 -53.04
C GLN A 4 28.15 4.16 -52.06
N PHE A 5 28.88 3.05 -52.07
CA PHE A 5 30.20 2.95 -51.45
C PHE A 5 31.25 3.58 -52.36
N SER A 6 31.86 4.67 -51.89
CA SER A 6 33.03 5.31 -52.48
C SER A 6 34.25 4.41 -52.30
N MET A 7 34.88 4.01 -53.41
CA MET A 7 36.21 3.38 -53.40
C MET A 7 37.27 4.45 -53.10
N ILE A 8 38.02 4.24 -52.02
CA ILE A 8 39.23 5.00 -51.72
C ILE A 8 40.32 4.60 -52.70
N ASN A 9 40.74 5.57 -53.52
CA ASN A 9 41.74 5.43 -54.57
C ASN A 9 43.14 5.57 -53.93
N PHE A 10 43.88 4.48 -53.78
CA PHE A 10 45.26 4.52 -53.29
C PHE A 10 46.20 4.95 -54.42
N GLN A 11 46.61 6.23 -54.45
CA GLN A 11 47.67 6.70 -55.33
C GLN A 11 49.01 6.10 -54.90
N LEU A 12 49.58 5.25 -55.76
CA LEU A 12 50.96 4.78 -55.65
C LEU A 12 51.93 5.94 -55.91
N ILE A 13 52.64 6.38 -54.86
CA ILE A 13 53.79 7.29 -54.99
C ILE A 13 54.98 6.46 -55.51
N SER A 14 55.26 6.51 -56.82
CA SER A 14 56.48 5.97 -57.39
C SER A 14 57.64 6.96 -57.25
N LYS A 15 58.36 6.94 -56.11
CA LYS A 15 59.70 7.54 -56.04
C LYS A 15 60.72 6.55 -56.56
N SER A 16 61.30 6.86 -57.71
CA SER A 16 62.38 6.11 -58.36
C SER A 16 63.66 6.13 -57.49
N PHE A 17 63.95 5.01 -56.82
CA PHE A 17 65.24 4.79 -56.16
C PHE A 17 66.22 4.21 -57.18
N LYS A 18 67.19 5.01 -57.65
CA LYS A 18 68.29 4.52 -58.50
C LYS A 18 69.29 3.76 -57.63
N LEU A 19 69.20 2.43 -57.61
CA LEU A 19 70.27 1.56 -57.12
C LEU A 19 71.36 1.45 -58.19
N LYS A 20 72.54 2.00 -57.90
CA LYS A 20 73.77 1.73 -58.65
C LYS A 20 74.09 0.23 -58.52
N LYS A 21 73.97 -0.50 -59.62
CA LYS A 21 74.37 -1.90 -59.74
C LYS A 21 75.89 -1.94 -59.93
N ASN A 22 76.62 -2.53 -58.98
CA ASN A 22 77.94 -3.13 -59.19
C ASN A 22 78.28 -4.05 -58.00
N ILE A 23 77.55 -5.16 -57.89
CA ILE A 23 78.05 -6.37 -57.23
C ILE A 23 77.58 -7.54 -58.10
N ALA A 24 78.54 -8.32 -58.60
CA ALA A 24 78.26 -9.55 -59.32
C ALA A 24 77.55 -10.52 -58.36
N CYS A 25 76.37 -11.01 -58.74
CA CYS A 25 75.71 -12.10 -58.04
C CYS A 25 75.47 -13.19 -59.07
N GLY A 26 76.21 -14.30 -58.94
CA GLY A 26 75.87 -15.53 -59.64
C GLY A 26 74.52 -16.03 -59.15
N GLU A 27 73.85 -16.84 -59.97
CA GLU A 27 72.64 -17.56 -59.59
C GLU A 27 72.97 -18.56 -58.47
N ALA A 28 73.02 -18.09 -57.23
CA ALA A 28 73.16 -18.92 -56.04
C ALA A 28 71.75 -19.36 -55.61
N GLY A 29 71.44 -20.65 -55.79
CA GLY A 29 70.28 -21.25 -55.14
C GLY A 29 70.34 -21.03 -53.63
N PHE A 30 69.18 -20.82 -53.00
CA PHE A 30 69.08 -20.64 -51.55
C PHE A 30 69.73 -21.82 -50.81
N THR A 31 70.55 -21.53 -49.81
CA THR A 31 71.13 -22.59 -48.99
C THR A 31 70.04 -23.20 -48.10
N ILE A 32 70.12 -24.51 -47.84
CA ILE A 32 69.16 -25.21 -46.97
C ILE A 32 69.09 -24.53 -45.59
N ALA A 33 70.20 -23.99 -45.09
CA ALA A 33 70.26 -23.27 -43.82
C ALA A 33 69.41 -21.98 -43.82
N GLU A 34 69.43 -21.20 -44.89
CA GLU A 34 68.59 -19.98 -44.99
C GLU A 34 67.10 -20.31 -45.04
N ILE A 35 66.72 -21.39 -45.74
CA ILE A 35 65.34 -21.85 -45.79
C ILE A 35 64.86 -22.31 -44.40
N ILE A 36 65.70 -23.04 -43.66
CA ILE A 36 65.38 -23.49 -42.29
C ILE A 36 65.20 -22.29 -41.36
N ILE A 37 66.09 -21.28 -41.44
CA ILE A 37 65.99 -20.08 -40.62
C ILE A 37 64.73 -19.28 -40.97
N ALA A 38 64.43 -19.10 -42.26
CA ALA A 38 63.24 -18.40 -42.72
C ALA A 38 61.94 -19.10 -42.26
N ILE A 39 61.86 -20.43 -42.42
CA ILE A 39 60.72 -21.23 -41.94
C ILE A 39 60.59 -21.17 -40.43
N SER A 40 61.71 -21.20 -39.69
CA SER A 40 61.70 -21.12 -38.22
C SER A 40 61.17 -19.78 -37.73
N LEU A 41 61.63 -18.68 -38.35
CA LEU A 41 61.16 -17.32 -38.04
C LEU A 41 59.68 -17.14 -38.40
N LEU A 42 59.24 -17.65 -39.56
CA LEU A 42 57.84 -17.62 -39.98
C LEU A 42 56.97 -18.43 -39.01
N SER A 43 57.40 -19.64 -38.66
CA SER A 43 56.67 -20.53 -37.74
C SER A 43 56.53 -19.90 -36.36
N PHE A 44 57.61 -19.31 -35.84
CA PHE A 44 57.57 -18.59 -34.56
C PHE A 44 56.63 -17.38 -34.61
N GLY A 45 56.67 -16.60 -35.70
CA GLY A 45 55.75 -15.49 -35.92
C GLY A 45 54.27 -15.93 -35.95
N ILE A 46 53.96 -17.03 -36.62
CA ILE A 46 52.60 -17.57 -36.70
C ILE A 46 52.12 -18.04 -35.32
N VAL A 47 52.96 -18.72 -34.54
CA VAL A 47 52.60 -19.20 -33.20
C VAL A 47 52.28 -18.02 -32.26
N LEU A 48 53.08 -16.95 -32.30
CA LEU A 48 52.81 -15.75 -31.50
C LEU A 48 51.49 -15.06 -31.89
N VAL A 49 51.23 -14.91 -33.19
CA VAL A 49 49.99 -14.33 -33.69
C VAL A 49 48.78 -15.20 -33.30
N TYR A 50 48.88 -16.51 -33.44
CA TYR A 50 47.83 -17.44 -33.04
C TYR A 50 47.55 -17.39 -31.53
N GLY A 51 48.61 -17.38 -30.70
CA GLY A 51 48.46 -17.21 -29.26
C GLY A 51 47.78 -15.90 -28.86
N SER A 52 48.09 -14.81 -29.58
CA SER A 52 47.44 -13.51 -29.38
C SER A 52 45.96 -13.55 -29.75
N ILE A 53 45.61 -14.13 -30.91
CA ILE A 53 44.21 -14.28 -31.35
C ILE A 53 43.42 -15.14 -30.36
N PHE A 54 44.01 -16.22 -29.86
CA PHE A 54 43.38 -17.10 -28.87
C PHE A 54 43.04 -16.34 -27.57
N MET A 55 44.00 -15.57 -27.04
CA MET A 55 43.77 -14.73 -25.86
C MET A 55 42.68 -13.69 -26.10
N ILE A 56 42.71 -13.00 -27.25
CA ILE A 56 41.67 -12.01 -27.62
C ILE A 56 40.30 -12.69 -27.69
N ARG A 57 40.18 -13.83 -28.39
CA ARG A 57 38.91 -14.56 -28.48
C ARG A 57 38.36 -14.92 -27.11
N ASN A 58 39.20 -15.45 -26.21
CA ASN A 58 38.77 -15.82 -24.87
C ASN A 58 38.38 -14.60 -24.03
N ALA A 59 39.12 -13.51 -24.12
CA ALA A 59 38.80 -12.25 -23.45
C ALA A 59 37.49 -11.64 -23.97
N THR A 60 37.28 -11.61 -25.29
CA THR A 60 36.04 -11.14 -25.93
C THR A 60 34.86 -12.01 -25.54
N TYR A 61 35.02 -13.34 -25.52
CA TYR A 61 33.98 -14.26 -25.09
C TYR A 61 33.58 -14.04 -23.63
N ASN A 62 34.55 -13.97 -22.71
CA ASN A 62 34.28 -13.69 -21.30
C ASN A 62 33.63 -12.31 -21.09
N THR A 63 34.04 -11.30 -21.87
CA THR A 63 33.43 -9.96 -21.83
C THR A 63 31.99 -10.00 -22.32
N SER A 64 31.71 -10.77 -23.39
CA SER A 64 30.36 -10.98 -23.90
C SER A 64 29.46 -11.63 -22.85
N LEU A 65 29.92 -12.67 -22.15
CA LEU A 65 29.14 -13.30 -21.07
C LEU A 65 28.82 -12.33 -19.93
N ARG A 66 29.79 -11.51 -19.51
CA ARG A 66 29.58 -10.47 -18.48
C ARG A 66 28.59 -9.40 -18.95
N PHE A 67 28.63 -9.02 -20.22
CA PHE A 67 27.69 -8.06 -20.79
C PHE A 67 26.26 -8.63 -20.81
N THR A 68 26.10 -9.89 -21.21
CA THR A 68 24.82 -10.62 -21.14
C THR A 68 24.31 -10.70 -19.70
N ALA A 69 25.16 -11.11 -18.76
CA ALA A 69 24.78 -11.17 -17.34
C ALA A 69 24.32 -9.81 -16.79
N SER A 70 24.99 -8.72 -17.18
CA SER A 70 24.60 -7.36 -16.82
C SER A 70 23.23 -6.96 -17.39
N HIS A 71 22.92 -7.36 -18.63
CA HIS A 71 21.60 -7.11 -19.23
C HIS A 71 20.50 -7.91 -18.56
N LEU A 72 20.77 -9.19 -18.21
CA LEU A 72 19.84 -10.03 -17.47
C LEU A 72 19.54 -9.48 -16.07
N GLY A 73 20.57 -8.91 -15.41
CA GLY A 73 20.42 -8.19 -14.14
C GLY A 73 19.47 -7.01 -14.28
N ARG A 74 19.69 -6.16 -15.29
CA ARG A 74 18.84 -5.00 -15.59
C ARG A 74 17.41 -5.40 -15.91
N GLU A 75 17.24 -6.44 -16.72
CA GLU A 75 15.92 -6.96 -17.06
C GLU A 75 15.14 -7.39 -15.81
N GLY A 76 15.81 -8.05 -14.83
CA GLY A 76 15.20 -8.38 -13.55
C GLY A 76 14.74 -7.15 -12.77
N LEU A 77 15.55 -6.08 -12.77
CA LEU A 77 15.19 -4.80 -12.13
C LEU A 77 14.00 -4.14 -12.82
N GLU A 78 13.97 -4.11 -14.17
CA GLU A 78 12.86 -3.52 -14.93
C GLU A 78 11.54 -4.28 -14.75
N ILE A 79 11.57 -5.61 -14.54
CA ILE A 79 10.36 -6.38 -14.20
C ILE A 79 9.77 -5.87 -12.88
N ILE A 80 10.59 -5.75 -11.83
CA ILE A 80 10.13 -5.28 -10.52
C ILE A 80 9.68 -3.82 -10.61
N ARG A 81 10.40 -2.98 -11.36
CA ARG A 81 9.99 -1.60 -11.62
C ARG A 81 8.64 -1.54 -12.33
N ASN A 82 8.42 -2.36 -13.35
CA ASN A 82 7.17 -2.40 -14.09
C ASN A 82 6.00 -2.85 -13.20
N ILE A 83 6.18 -3.86 -12.33
CA ILE A 83 5.16 -4.27 -11.37
C ILE A 83 4.85 -3.13 -10.40
N ARG A 84 5.87 -2.48 -9.84
CA ARG A 84 5.71 -1.33 -8.94
C ARG A 84 4.95 -0.17 -9.58
N ASP A 85 5.35 0.21 -10.79
CA ASP A 85 4.70 1.30 -11.53
C ASP A 85 3.28 0.90 -11.94
N SER A 86 3.06 -0.37 -12.29
CA SER A 86 1.72 -0.90 -12.57
C SER A 86 0.85 -0.87 -11.32
N ASN A 87 1.35 -1.27 -10.15
CA ASN A 87 0.64 -1.16 -8.87
C ASN A 87 0.25 0.29 -8.57
N PHE A 88 1.15 1.23 -8.85
CA PHE A 88 0.89 2.65 -8.71
C PHE A 88 -0.25 3.13 -9.64
N VAL A 89 -0.17 2.81 -10.93
CA VAL A 89 -1.14 3.25 -11.95
C VAL A 89 -2.50 2.58 -11.79
N SER A 90 -2.52 1.28 -11.51
CA SER A 90 -3.75 0.49 -11.38
C SER A 90 -4.34 0.52 -9.97
N GLY A 91 -3.59 1.05 -9.00
CA GLY A 91 -4.01 1.15 -7.62
C GLY A 91 -4.31 -0.21 -6.98
N VAL A 92 -3.58 -1.26 -7.39
CA VAL A 92 -3.74 -2.61 -6.82
C VAL A 92 -3.44 -2.53 -5.33
N GLY A 93 -4.45 -2.85 -4.54
CA GLY A 93 -4.34 -3.06 -3.12
C GLY A 93 -5.03 -4.37 -2.78
N GLY A 94 -4.64 -4.95 -1.65
CA GLY A 94 -5.24 -6.18 -1.16
C GLY A 94 -5.64 -6.01 0.29
N TRP A 95 -6.67 -6.73 0.69
CA TRP A 95 -6.95 -6.96 2.09
C TRP A 95 -5.93 -7.95 2.64
N GLN A 96 -5.31 -7.58 3.74
CA GLN A 96 -4.48 -8.45 4.56
C GLN A 96 -5.12 -8.58 5.93
N GLU A 97 -5.21 -9.79 6.44
CA GLU A 97 -5.57 -10.00 7.84
C GLU A 97 -4.44 -9.45 8.71
N ILE A 98 -4.79 -8.62 9.69
CA ILE A 98 -3.85 -8.06 10.65
C ILE A 98 -4.20 -8.58 12.04
N ASN A 99 -3.17 -8.74 12.88
CA ASN A 99 -3.35 -9.37 14.17
C ASN A 99 -2.68 -8.57 15.29
N PRO A 100 -3.40 -7.62 15.93
CA PRO A 100 -2.88 -6.85 17.05
C PRO A 100 -2.54 -7.68 18.29
N GLN A 101 -3.11 -8.89 18.41
CA GLN A 101 -2.87 -9.82 19.50
C GLN A 101 -2.93 -11.26 18.99
N ALA A 102 -1.95 -12.11 19.28
CA ALA A 102 -1.91 -13.51 18.83
C ALA A 102 -3.26 -14.30 18.89
N GLU A 103 -3.34 -15.33 18.03
CA GLU A 103 -4.54 -15.96 17.46
C GLU A 103 -5.85 -16.02 18.27
N GLY A 104 -6.94 -15.61 17.61
CA GLY A 104 -8.31 -15.98 17.96
C GLY A 104 -9.32 -14.90 17.54
N ASP A 105 -10.56 -15.30 17.24
CA ASP A 105 -11.60 -14.34 16.84
C ASP A 105 -11.90 -13.39 18.02
N LYS A 106 -12.04 -12.11 17.72
CA LYS A 106 -12.37 -11.06 18.68
C LYS A 106 -13.59 -10.28 18.22
N ASN A 107 -14.17 -9.56 19.16
CA ASN A 107 -15.31 -8.69 18.92
C ASN A 107 -14.85 -7.28 18.52
N TRP A 108 -14.21 -7.11 17.36
CA TRP A 108 -13.72 -5.80 16.93
C TRP A 108 -14.89 -4.84 16.74
N SER A 109 -14.89 -3.73 17.48
CA SER A 109 -16.07 -2.85 17.56
C SER A 109 -15.79 -1.38 17.38
N LEU A 110 -14.52 -0.97 17.47
CA LEU A 110 -14.11 0.41 17.30
C LEU A 110 -12.79 0.47 16.54
N SER A 111 -12.66 1.50 15.71
CA SER A 111 -11.47 1.76 14.94
C SER A 111 -11.36 3.25 14.62
N ALA A 112 -10.13 3.74 14.52
CA ALA A 112 -9.83 5.09 14.06
C ALA A 112 -8.51 5.09 13.29
N SER A 113 -8.36 6.04 12.37
CA SER A 113 -7.16 6.23 11.56
C SER A 113 -6.80 7.70 11.51
N SER A 114 -5.50 7.98 11.60
CA SER A 114 -4.92 9.27 11.22
C SER A 114 -5.06 9.51 9.71
N ALA A 115 -4.90 10.77 9.31
CA ALA A 115 -5.00 11.23 7.93
C ALA A 115 -3.97 10.54 7.02
N ASP A 116 -2.73 10.36 7.49
CA ASP A 116 -1.67 9.71 6.72
C ASP A 116 -1.73 8.17 6.74
N GLY A 117 -2.58 7.59 7.61
CA GLY A 117 -2.75 6.15 7.77
C GLY A 117 -1.55 5.45 8.41
N THR A 118 -0.68 6.19 9.12
CA THR A 118 0.42 5.64 9.92
C THR A 118 -0.03 5.29 11.33
N HIS A 119 -0.88 6.11 11.94
CA HIS A 119 -1.47 5.82 13.23
C HIS A 119 -2.84 5.19 13.05
N LEU A 120 -3.00 3.97 13.55
CA LEU A 120 -4.25 3.22 13.55
C LEU A 120 -4.58 2.83 14.98
N PHE A 121 -5.85 2.93 15.35
CA PHE A 121 -6.31 2.54 16.67
C PHE A 121 -7.48 1.57 16.52
N VAL A 122 -7.45 0.47 17.28
CA VAL A 122 -8.49 -0.55 17.24
C VAL A 122 -8.83 -1.03 18.65
N GLY A 123 -10.05 -1.51 18.82
CA GLY A 123 -10.47 -2.12 20.07
C GLY A 123 -11.53 -3.16 19.86
N ASN A 124 -11.54 -4.12 20.78
CA ASN A 124 -12.56 -5.14 20.86
C ASN A 124 -13.51 -4.90 22.04
N ALA A 125 -14.79 -5.15 21.81
CA ALA A 125 -15.84 -5.01 22.81
C ALA A 125 -15.57 -5.91 24.01
N ASN A 126 -15.73 -5.37 25.22
CA ASN A 126 -15.34 -6.03 26.48
C ASN A 126 -13.88 -6.50 26.49
N GLY A 127 -12.99 -5.75 25.84
CA GLY A 127 -11.60 -6.13 25.65
C GLY A 127 -10.60 -5.00 25.87
N ARG A 128 -9.60 -4.95 25.01
CA ARG A 128 -8.40 -4.11 25.07
C ARG A 128 -8.36 -3.18 23.86
N LEU A 129 -7.52 -2.17 23.97
CA LEU A 129 -7.23 -1.20 22.94
C LEU A 129 -5.84 -1.50 22.36
N TYR A 130 -5.66 -1.25 21.07
CA TYR A 130 -4.38 -1.42 20.40
C TYR A 130 -4.11 -0.23 19.48
N LEU A 131 -2.87 0.25 19.53
CA LEU A 131 -2.35 1.32 18.69
C LEU A 131 -1.27 0.76 17.77
N SER A 132 -1.32 1.14 16.51
CA SER A 132 -0.19 0.99 15.58
C SER A 132 0.32 2.37 15.21
N SER A 133 1.64 2.53 15.16
CA SER A 133 2.33 3.76 14.72
C SER A 133 3.06 3.60 13.38
N ASP A 134 2.96 2.42 12.75
CA ASP A 134 3.63 2.05 11.51
C ASP A 134 2.65 1.58 10.43
N GLY A 135 1.38 1.98 10.55
CA GLY A 135 0.34 1.71 9.58
C GLY A 135 -0.07 0.24 9.55
N GLY A 136 -0.13 -0.40 10.72
CA GLY A 136 -0.67 -1.73 10.96
C GLY A 136 0.35 -2.87 10.92
N GLN A 137 1.66 -2.58 10.85
CA GLN A 137 2.72 -3.60 10.83
C GLN A 137 3.00 -4.15 12.23
N SER A 138 2.99 -3.29 13.24
CA SER A 138 3.08 -3.63 14.65
C SER A 138 2.00 -2.93 15.47
N TRP A 139 1.69 -3.52 16.63
CA TRP A 139 0.60 -3.09 17.50
C TRP A 139 1.04 -3.14 18.97
N ASP A 140 0.84 -2.03 19.66
CA ASP A 140 1.03 -1.89 21.09
C ASP A 140 -0.32 -1.92 21.80
N GLU A 141 -0.41 -2.60 22.94
CA GLU A 141 -1.62 -2.63 23.76
C GLU A 141 -1.73 -1.38 24.62
N GLU A 142 -2.89 -0.74 24.59
CA GLU A 142 -3.20 0.48 25.33
C GLU A 142 -4.12 0.19 26.53
N SER A 143 -3.83 0.83 27.67
CA SER A 143 -4.58 0.66 28.93
C SER A 143 -4.94 2.00 29.60
N PRO A 144 -5.76 2.86 28.97
CA PRO A 144 -6.09 4.18 29.53
C PRO A 144 -6.74 4.11 30.92
N ALA A 145 -7.56 3.09 31.15
CA ALA A 145 -8.29 2.85 32.39
C ALA A 145 -7.61 1.79 33.29
N GLY A 146 -6.28 1.74 33.24
CA GLY A 146 -5.47 0.75 33.93
C GLY A 146 -5.63 -0.67 33.34
N PRO A 147 -4.96 -1.66 33.93
CA PRO A 147 -4.92 -3.02 33.39
C PRO A 147 -6.31 -3.68 33.36
N GLY A 148 -6.47 -4.62 32.42
CA GLY A 148 -7.65 -5.45 32.29
C GLY A 148 -8.67 -4.94 31.27
N THR A 149 -9.58 -5.83 30.89
CA THR A 149 -10.58 -5.57 29.85
C THR A 149 -11.62 -4.56 30.30
N LYS A 150 -12.03 -3.68 29.39
CA LYS A 150 -13.11 -2.71 29.60
C LYS A 150 -14.12 -2.78 28.46
N ASN A 151 -15.33 -2.28 28.71
CA ASN A 151 -16.34 -2.17 27.67
C ASN A 151 -16.19 -0.86 26.89
N TRP A 152 -15.13 -0.79 26.08
CA TRP A 152 -14.88 0.34 25.18
C TRP A 152 -15.98 0.41 24.12
N THR A 153 -16.59 1.58 23.98
CA THR A 153 -17.74 1.77 23.08
C THR A 153 -17.38 2.53 21.83
N ASP A 154 -16.50 3.53 21.93
CA ASP A 154 -16.12 4.37 20.80
C ASP A 154 -14.75 5.00 21.03
N ILE A 155 -14.09 5.37 19.92
CA ILE A 155 -12.84 6.12 19.91
C ILE A 155 -12.83 7.10 18.75
N ALA A 156 -12.30 8.30 18.99
CA ALA A 156 -12.02 9.27 17.94
C ALA A 156 -10.57 9.72 18.00
N MET A 157 -10.03 10.03 16.82
CA MET A 157 -8.64 10.44 16.62
C MET A 157 -8.61 11.69 15.75
N SER A 158 -7.76 12.65 16.12
CA SER A 158 -7.43 13.83 15.32
C SER A 158 -6.70 13.45 14.04
N ALA A 159 -6.66 14.36 13.07
CA ALA A 159 -6.11 14.09 11.74
C ALA A 159 -4.62 13.74 11.78
N ASP A 160 -3.85 14.39 12.66
CA ASP A 160 -2.43 14.10 12.86
C ASP A 160 -2.17 12.87 13.76
N GLY A 161 -3.22 12.30 14.38
CA GLY A 161 -3.12 11.18 15.30
C GLY A 161 -2.70 11.55 16.73
N ASN A 162 -2.38 12.81 17.01
CA ASN A 162 -1.79 13.22 18.27
C ASN A 162 -2.82 13.24 19.41
N TYR A 163 -4.02 13.73 19.12
CA TYR A 163 -5.15 13.72 20.05
C TYR A 163 -6.09 12.53 19.83
N LEU A 164 -6.45 11.87 20.93
CA LEU A 164 -7.46 10.82 20.97
C LEU A 164 -8.45 11.03 22.11
N ILE A 165 -9.67 10.54 21.94
CA ILE A 165 -10.67 10.40 22.99
C ILE A 165 -11.30 9.02 22.91
N ALA A 166 -11.43 8.34 24.05
CA ALA A 166 -12.03 7.01 24.16
C ALA A 166 -13.08 6.96 25.27
N GLY A 167 -14.19 6.27 25.02
CA GLY A 167 -15.30 6.12 25.98
C GLY A 167 -15.55 4.68 26.43
N ILE A 168 -15.99 4.54 27.68
CA ILE A 168 -16.33 3.26 28.30
C ILE A 168 -17.81 3.26 28.72
N TYR A 169 -18.52 2.18 28.38
CA TYR A 169 -19.85 1.90 28.93
C TYR A 169 -19.77 1.53 30.41
N ASP A 170 -20.64 2.11 31.24
CA ASP A 170 -20.56 2.04 32.71
C ASP A 170 -19.16 2.44 33.23
N GLY A 171 -18.57 3.47 32.63
CA GLY A 171 -17.19 3.89 32.90
C GLY A 171 -16.93 5.37 32.68
N ARG A 172 -15.70 5.69 32.25
CA ARG A 172 -15.14 7.04 32.12
C ARG A 172 -14.73 7.36 30.68
N LEU A 173 -14.43 8.63 30.45
CA LEU A 173 -13.78 9.11 29.23
C LEU A 173 -12.30 9.30 29.49
N TYR A 174 -11.48 9.00 28.50
CA TYR A 174 -10.04 9.22 28.53
C TYR A 174 -9.61 9.99 27.30
N VAL A 175 -8.71 10.96 27.48
CA VAL A 175 -8.09 11.71 26.39
C VAL A 175 -6.59 11.47 26.37
N SER A 176 -6.01 11.46 25.18
CA SER A 176 -4.56 11.48 24.95
C SER A 176 -4.21 12.67 24.07
N SER A 177 -3.03 13.25 24.29
CA SER A 177 -2.48 14.37 23.50
C SER A 177 -1.05 14.05 23.02
N ASN A 178 -0.73 12.76 22.93
CA ASN A 178 0.58 12.23 22.56
C ASN A 178 0.45 10.86 21.90
N PHE A 179 -0.42 10.75 20.90
CA PHE A 179 -0.59 9.55 20.08
C PHE A 179 -1.00 8.30 20.87
N GLY A 180 -1.62 8.45 22.04
CA GLY A 180 -2.02 7.32 22.89
C GLY A 180 -0.94 6.86 23.88
N GLN A 181 0.26 7.44 23.87
CA GLN A 181 1.34 7.05 24.80
C GLN A 181 0.98 7.29 26.27
N SER A 182 0.14 8.28 26.55
CA SER A 182 -0.41 8.53 27.88
C SER A 182 -1.85 9.01 27.80
N TRP A 183 -2.62 8.70 28.85
CA TRP A 183 -4.03 8.99 28.90
C TRP A 183 -4.39 9.73 30.20
N GLN A 184 -5.34 10.65 30.09
CA GLN A 184 -5.91 11.39 31.22
C GLN A 184 -7.41 11.17 31.26
N GLU A 185 -7.94 10.85 32.44
CA GLU A 185 -9.40 10.78 32.64
C GLU A 185 -10.00 12.18 32.53
N THR A 186 -11.14 12.30 31.84
CA THR A 186 -11.96 13.52 31.83
C THR A 186 -13.38 13.25 32.33
N GLN A 187 -13.99 14.24 32.97
CA GLN A 187 -15.20 14.07 33.78
C GLN A 187 -16.29 15.11 33.45
N PRO A 188 -17.01 14.98 32.31
CA PRO A 188 -18.09 15.91 31.96
C PRO A 188 -19.21 15.98 32.99
N LEU A 189 -19.40 14.89 33.75
CA LEU A 189 -20.46 14.70 34.74
C LEU A 189 -19.91 14.39 36.13
N GLY A 190 -18.76 14.99 36.46
CA GLY A 190 -18.07 14.77 37.73
C GLY A 190 -17.67 13.32 37.95
N ASN A 191 -17.46 12.96 39.22
CA ASN A 191 -16.84 11.69 39.57
C ASN A 191 -17.85 10.52 39.63
N SER A 192 -18.52 10.21 38.52
CA SER A 192 -19.41 9.05 38.42
C SER A 192 -19.32 8.34 37.07
N ASN A 193 -19.45 7.01 37.09
CA ASN A 193 -19.50 6.22 35.86
C ASN A 193 -20.77 6.54 35.06
N LYS A 194 -20.65 6.48 33.74
CA LYS A 194 -21.71 6.74 32.78
C LYS A 194 -21.61 5.81 31.58
N ASN A 195 -22.69 5.69 30.83
CA ASN A 195 -22.75 4.88 29.62
C ASN A 195 -22.30 5.71 28.41
N TRP A 196 -21.01 6.07 28.35
CA TRP A 196 -20.44 6.74 27.18
C TRP A 196 -20.55 5.81 25.98
N TYR A 197 -21.11 6.30 24.88
CA TYR A 197 -21.47 5.45 23.74
C TYR A 197 -20.98 6.02 22.40
N THR A 198 -20.77 7.32 22.30
CA THR A 198 -20.06 7.91 21.15
C THR A 198 -19.14 9.03 21.59
N VAL A 199 -18.02 9.19 20.89
CA VAL A 199 -17.10 10.30 21.04
C VAL A 199 -16.64 10.82 19.67
N ALA A 200 -16.30 12.10 19.59
CA ALA A 200 -15.74 12.70 18.38
C ALA A 200 -14.71 13.77 18.75
N THR A 201 -13.78 14.01 17.83
CA THR A 201 -12.80 15.10 17.88
C THR A 201 -12.68 15.75 16.51
N ASP A 202 -12.35 17.04 16.46
CA ASP A 202 -11.88 17.71 15.25
C ASP A 202 -10.41 17.39 14.95
N GLY A 203 -9.89 17.96 13.86
CA GLY A 203 -8.58 17.63 13.28
C GLY A 203 -7.39 17.98 14.15
N ASP A 204 -7.54 18.92 15.09
CA ASP A 204 -6.48 19.36 16.01
C ASP A 204 -6.71 18.95 17.49
N GLY A 205 -7.85 18.34 17.81
CA GLY A 205 -8.17 17.92 19.17
C GLY A 205 -8.72 19.03 20.07
N SER A 206 -9.05 20.21 19.53
CA SER A 206 -9.55 21.34 20.32
C SER A 206 -11.03 21.21 20.67
N HIS A 207 -11.85 20.60 19.80
CA HIS A 207 -13.27 20.38 20.01
C HIS A 207 -13.61 18.90 20.14
N LEU A 208 -14.30 18.54 21.22
CA LEU A 208 -14.69 17.16 21.51
C LEU A 208 -16.19 17.06 21.76
N ILE A 209 -16.83 16.01 21.24
CA ILE A 209 -18.19 15.63 21.62
C ILE A 209 -18.15 14.29 22.32
N ALA A 210 -18.96 14.13 23.37
CA ALA A 210 -19.18 12.87 24.04
C ALA A 210 -20.68 12.66 24.30
N GLY A 211 -21.21 11.51 23.89
CA GLY A 211 -22.64 11.16 23.96
C GLY A 211 -22.92 9.96 24.83
N LEU A 212 -24.05 10.01 25.54
CA LEU A 212 -24.52 8.93 26.40
C LEU A 212 -25.56 8.02 25.73
N TYR A 213 -25.52 6.74 26.09
CA TYR A 213 -26.65 5.83 25.92
C TYR A 213 -27.77 6.20 26.90
N SER A 214 -28.97 6.48 26.39
CA SER A 214 -30.12 6.97 27.17
C SER A 214 -29.83 8.23 28.00
N GLY A 215 -29.16 9.23 27.42
CA GLY A 215 -28.76 10.45 28.12
C GLY A 215 -28.55 11.68 27.22
N ARG A 216 -27.60 12.52 27.62
CA ARG A 216 -27.26 13.80 26.97
C ARG A 216 -25.96 13.73 26.18
N LEU A 217 -25.68 14.81 25.46
CA LEU A 217 -24.42 15.08 24.78
C LEU A 217 -23.67 16.17 25.54
N TYR A 218 -22.34 16.10 25.49
CA TYR A 218 -21.44 17.06 26.11
C TYR A 218 -20.43 17.52 25.06
N LEU A 219 -20.15 18.82 25.05
CA LEU A 219 -19.19 19.48 24.17
C LEU A 219 -18.04 20.04 25.01
N SER A 220 -16.81 19.80 24.57
CA SER A 220 -15.62 20.50 25.04
C SER A 220 -15.04 21.33 23.90
N SER A 221 -14.58 22.54 24.22
CA SER A 221 -13.89 23.45 23.28
C SER A 221 -12.46 23.75 23.76
N ASN A 222 -11.89 22.86 24.57
CA ASN A 222 -10.56 22.99 25.16
C ASN A 222 -9.95 21.61 25.45
N SER A 223 -10.03 20.71 24.46
CA SER A 223 -9.37 19.40 24.50
C SER A 223 -9.73 18.56 25.74
N GLY A 224 -10.98 18.64 26.18
CA GLY A 224 -11.51 17.82 27.28
C GLY A 224 -11.22 18.36 28.68
N GLN A 225 -10.71 19.60 28.83
CA GLN A 225 -10.48 20.21 30.15
C GLN A 225 -11.78 20.61 30.83
N SER A 226 -12.76 21.10 30.07
CA SER A 226 -14.11 21.41 30.56
C SER A 226 -15.17 21.03 29.54
N TRP A 227 -16.39 20.79 30.03
CA TRP A 227 -17.50 20.34 29.23
C TRP A 227 -18.78 21.13 29.51
N ALA A 228 -19.56 21.36 28.47
CA ALA A 228 -20.91 21.92 28.54
C ALA A 228 -21.91 20.91 27.97
N GLU A 229 -23.08 20.79 28.58
CA GLU A 229 -24.18 20.01 27.99
C GLU A 229 -24.69 20.70 26.72
N ILE A 230 -24.98 19.90 25.69
CA ILE A 230 -25.62 20.37 24.45
C ILE A 230 -26.92 19.57 24.18
N GLN A 231 -27.90 20.23 23.56
CA GLN A 231 -29.27 19.72 23.46
C GLN A 231 -29.82 19.76 22.01
N PRO A 232 -29.24 19.00 21.06
CA PRO A 232 -29.69 19.00 19.66
C PRO A 232 -31.17 18.62 19.50
N ALA A 233 -31.64 17.68 20.33
CA ALA A 233 -33.03 17.22 20.34
C ALA A 233 -33.92 17.97 21.35
N GLY A 234 -33.46 19.10 21.90
CA GLY A 234 -34.09 19.79 23.02
C GLY A 234 -33.85 19.10 24.37
N ASP A 235 -34.67 19.44 25.37
CA ASP A 235 -34.51 18.98 26.76
C ASP A 235 -35.01 17.53 26.97
N VAL A 236 -34.49 16.58 26.19
CA VAL A 236 -34.82 15.15 26.29
C VAL A 236 -33.57 14.27 26.26
N ASN A 237 -33.63 13.15 27.00
CA ASN A 237 -32.63 12.09 26.89
C ASN A 237 -32.85 11.27 25.61
N LYS A 238 -31.76 10.96 24.92
CA LYS A 238 -31.73 10.12 23.73
C LYS A 238 -30.59 9.12 23.83
N THR A 239 -30.65 8.07 23.04
CA THR A 239 -29.52 7.15 22.85
C THR A 239 -28.67 7.67 21.71
N TRP A 240 -27.60 8.38 22.05
CA TRP A 240 -26.66 8.93 21.09
C TRP A 240 -25.68 7.86 20.68
N ILE A 241 -25.62 7.54 19.38
CA ILE A 241 -24.82 6.40 18.90
C ILE A 241 -23.65 6.75 18.00
N TRP A 242 -23.60 8.01 17.56
CA TRP A 242 -22.55 8.44 16.65
C TRP A 242 -22.45 9.95 16.67
N SER A 243 -21.23 10.44 16.55
CA SER A 243 -20.89 11.84 16.47
C SER A 243 -19.66 12.02 15.57
N ALA A 244 -19.54 13.18 14.94
CA ALA A 244 -18.36 13.54 14.15
C ALA A 244 -18.19 15.06 14.07
N PHE A 245 -16.95 15.49 13.85
CA PHE A 245 -16.58 16.85 13.46
C PHE A 245 -15.95 16.87 12.07
N SER A 246 -16.05 18.01 11.38
CA SER A 246 -15.13 18.36 10.31
C SER A 246 -13.71 18.58 10.89
N ASP A 247 -12.71 18.49 10.01
CA ASP A 247 -11.31 18.65 10.39
C ASP A 247 -11.03 20.02 11.04
N ASP A 248 -11.71 21.07 10.60
CA ASP A 248 -11.63 22.43 11.16
C ASP A 248 -12.57 22.68 12.36
N GLY A 249 -13.30 21.66 12.81
CA GLY A 249 -14.28 21.74 13.91
C GLY A 249 -15.54 22.57 13.63
N SER A 250 -15.62 23.28 12.50
CA SER A 250 -16.71 24.22 12.21
C SER A 250 -18.05 23.53 12.01
N ARG A 251 -18.03 22.25 11.62
CA ARG A 251 -19.21 21.43 11.37
C ARG A 251 -19.22 20.22 12.27
N ALA A 252 -20.37 19.96 12.88
CA ALA A 252 -20.56 18.80 13.75
C ALA A 252 -21.86 18.08 13.40
N VAL A 253 -21.88 16.77 13.64
CA VAL A 253 -23.02 15.91 13.35
C VAL A 253 -23.21 14.94 14.51
N VAL A 254 -24.44 14.74 14.94
CA VAL A 254 -24.79 13.74 15.95
C VAL A 254 -26.05 12.99 15.55
N ALA A 255 -26.14 11.71 15.91
CA ALA A 255 -27.33 10.92 15.64
C ALA A 255 -27.82 10.15 16.87
N ALA A 256 -29.14 10.11 17.02
CA ALA A 256 -29.83 9.31 18.01
C ALA A 256 -30.37 8.01 17.39
N ASN A 257 -30.53 6.96 18.21
CA ASN A 257 -31.03 5.66 17.76
C ASN A 257 -31.99 4.96 18.75
N PRO A 258 -33.24 4.66 18.36
CA PRO A 258 -33.90 5.20 17.18
C PRO A 258 -34.02 6.73 17.31
N GLY A 259 -33.87 7.45 16.21
CA GLY A 259 -33.93 8.91 16.26
C GLY A 259 -33.57 9.63 14.97
N ARG A 260 -33.26 10.91 15.14
CA ARG A 260 -32.91 11.87 14.08
C ARG A 260 -31.42 12.13 14.02
N ILE A 261 -30.99 12.71 12.91
CA ILE A 261 -29.65 13.25 12.71
C ILE A 261 -29.72 14.77 12.87
N TYR A 262 -28.77 15.33 13.60
CA TYR A 262 -28.66 16.76 13.82
C TYR A 262 -27.30 17.25 13.31
N ILE A 263 -27.30 18.40 12.65
CA ILE A 263 -26.12 19.06 12.09
C ILE A 263 -25.89 20.40 12.78
N SER A 264 -24.64 20.80 12.90
CA SER A 264 -24.22 22.09 13.44
C SER A 264 -23.19 22.72 12.52
N THR A 265 -23.27 24.04 12.32
CA THR A 265 -22.25 24.85 11.63
C THR A 265 -21.62 25.88 12.59
N THR A 266 -21.71 25.60 13.90
CA THR A 266 -21.35 26.52 14.98
C THR A 266 -20.52 25.79 16.03
N TYR A 267 -19.59 24.92 15.59
CA TYR A 267 -18.71 24.17 16.49
C TYR A 267 -19.48 23.34 17.54
N GLY A 268 -20.68 22.84 17.18
CA GLY A 268 -21.53 22.06 18.09
C GLY A 268 -22.39 22.88 19.07
N LEU A 269 -22.42 24.21 18.95
CA LEU A 269 -23.17 25.09 19.87
C LEU A 269 -24.67 25.19 19.54
N SER A 270 -25.03 25.12 18.25
CA SER A 270 -26.43 25.15 17.80
C SER A 270 -26.68 24.08 16.74
N TRP A 271 -27.90 23.55 16.71
CA TRP A 271 -28.22 22.33 15.96
C TRP A 271 -29.49 22.50 15.12
N GLN A 272 -29.50 21.83 13.99
CA GLN A 272 -30.65 21.70 13.10
C GLN A 272 -30.87 20.21 12.77
N GLU A 273 -32.11 19.75 12.76
CA GLU A 273 -32.45 18.40 12.29
C GLU A 273 -32.26 18.28 10.77
N THR A 274 -31.77 17.13 10.32
CA THR A 274 -31.78 16.71 8.92
C THR A 274 -32.47 15.36 8.73
N GLN A 275 -33.08 15.15 7.57
CA GLN A 275 -34.01 14.05 7.29
C GLN A 275 -33.63 13.26 6.04
N PRO A 276 -32.65 12.33 6.11
CA PRO A 276 -32.23 11.55 4.94
C PRO A 276 -33.34 10.66 4.37
N ALA A 277 -34.21 10.14 5.25
CA ALA A 277 -35.26 9.19 4.91
C ALA A 277 -36.67 9.70 5.31
N GLY A 278 -36.90 11.00 5.13
CA GLY A 278 -38.15 11.66 5.52
C GLY A 278 -38.32 11.85 7.02
N ASP A 279 -39.53 12.22 7.43
CA ASP A 279 -39.87 12.61 8.80
C ASP A 279 -40.18 11.38 9.69
N ALA A 280 -39.20 10.51 9.90
CA ALA A 280 -39.32 9.35 10.77
C ALA A 280 -38.03 9.10 11.58
N ASP A 281 -38.20 8.61 12.81
CA ASP A 281 -37.08 8.10 13.60
C ASP A 281 -36.55 6.81 12.97
N LYS A 282 -35.24 6.73 12.76
CA LYS A 282 -34.57 5.59 12.13
C LYS A 282 -33.42 5.08 12.98
N TYR A 283 -32.92 3.90 12.61
CA TYR A 283 -31.76 3.27 13.24
C TYR A 283 -30.47 3.61 12.46
N TRP A 284 -29.92 4.81 12.66
CA TRP A 284 -28.74 5.31 11.92
C TRP A 284 -27.42 4.72 12.43
N ARG A 285 -26.96 3.58 11.91
CA ARG A 285 -25.74 2.89 12.41
C ARG A 285 -24.50 3.16 11.58
N ALA A 286 -24.62 3.26 10.26
CA ALA A 286 -23.48 3.48 9.36
C ALA A 286 -23.43 4.94 8.94
N MET A 287 -22.53 5.74 9.51
CA MET A 287 -22.39 7.16 9.18
C MET A 287 -20.96 7.58 8.97
N ALA A 288 -20.75 8.57 8.10
CA ALA A 288 -19.45 9.17 7.84
C ALA A 288 -19.62 10.65 7.44
N LEU A 289 -18.62 11.46 7.78
CA LEU A 289 -18.49 12.89 7.46
C LEU A 289 -17.14 13.10 6.76
N SER A 290 -17.10 13.89 5.68
CA SER A 290 -15.84 14.30 5.05
C SER A 290 -15.11 15.35 5.90
N ALA A 291 -13.79 15.49 5.70
CA ALA A 291 -12.96 16.41 6.48
C ALA A 291 -13.40 17.88 6.32
N ASP A 292 -13.83 18.28 5.13
CA ASP A 292 -14.41 19.62 4.87
C ASP A 292 -15.85 19.79 5.40
N GLY A 293 -16.42 18.71 5.93
CA GLY A 293 -17.78 18.59 6.42
C GLY A 293 -18.86 18.86 5.37
N ASN A 294 -18.58 18.80 4.06
CA ASN A 294 -19.58 19.00 3.02
C ASN A 294 -20.34 17.71 2.66
N ARG A 295 -19.69 16.55 2.78
CA ARG A 295 -20.25 15.27 2.38
C ARG A 295 -20.62 14.43 3.60
N LEU A 296 -21.78 13.81 3.50
CA LEU A 296 -22.35 12.96 4.53
C LEU A 296 -22.83 11.65 3.94
N LEU A 297 -22.69 10.60 4.72
CA LEU A 297 -23.27 9.29 4.47
C LEU A 297 -24.08 8.87 5.69
N ALA A 298 -25.29 8.35 5.46
CA ALA A 298 -26.18 7.85 6.50
C ALA A 298 -26.87 6.55 6.09
N GLY A 299 -26.64 5.49 6.86
CA GLY A 299 -27.16 4.14 6.62
C GLY A 299 -28.04 3.64 7.75
N GLU A 300 -29.20 3.10 7.38
CA GLU A 300 -30.22 2.56 8.28
C GLU A 300 -29.97 1.07 8.61
N TYR A 301 -30.25 0.67 9.85
CA TYR A 301 -30.11 -0.71 10.34
C TYR A 301 -31.46 -1.28 10.82
N PRO A 302 -32.13 -2.15 10.05
CA PRO A 302 -31.95 -2.40 8.62
C PRO A 302 -32.63 -1.32 7.77
N GLY A 303 -32.10 -1.04 6.57
CA GLY A 303 -32.76 -0.16 5.60
C GLY A 303 -31.88 0.25 4.44
N ARG A 304 -31.99 1.53 4.04
CA ARG A 304 -31.30 2.12 2.89
C ARG A 304 -30.10 2.96 3.31
N LEU A 305 -29.29 3.34 2.33
CA LEU A 305 -28.11 4.19 2.47
C LEU A 305 -28.36 5.50 1.72
N TYR A 306 -27.98 6.63 2.33
CA TYR A 306 -28.22 7.97 1.80
C TYR A 306 -26.93 8.78 1.82
N THR A 307 -26.72 9.59 0.79
CA THR A 307 -25.60 10.52 0.68
C THR A 307 -26.10 11.95 0.58
N SER A 308 -25.31 12.88 1.08
CA SER A 308 -25.51 14.31 0.93
C SER A 308 -24.18 14.94 0.50
N SER A 309 -24.21 15.86 -0.45
CA SER A 309 -23.04 16.64 -0.87
C SER A 309 -23.05 18.10 -0.39
N ASN A 310 -24.02 18.47 0.44
CA ASN A 310 -24.25 19.83 0.95
C ASN A 310 -24.59 19.83 2.44
N PHE A 311 -23.88 19.00 3.20
CA PHE A 311 -23.95 18.93 4.67
C PHE A 311 -25.38 18.76 5.22
N GLY A 312 -26.11 17.80 4.67
CA GLY A 312 -27.43 17.41 5.17
C GLY A 312 -28.56 18.35 4.76
N GLN A 313 -28.34 19.30 3.86
CA GLN A 313 -29.42 20.12 3.31
C GLN A 313 -30.32 19.32 2.36
N SER A 314 -29.74 18.41 1.58
CA SER A 314 -30.49 17.49 0.72
C SER A 314 -29.82 16.13 0.64
N TRP A 315 -30.63 15.08 0.51
CA TRP A 315 -30.14 13.70 0.49
C TRP A 315 -30.55 12.98 -0.79
N SER A 316 -29.73 12.02 -1.19
CA SER A 316 -30.00 11.08 -2.28
C SER A 316 -29.76 9.66 -1.78
N GLU A 317 -30.72 8.77 -2.03
CA GLU A 317 -30.52 7.34 -1.80
C GLU A 317 -29.40 6.80 -2.69
N THR A 318 -28.58 5.89 -2.16
CA THR A 318 -27.58 5.14 -2.91
C THR A 318 -27.74 3.63 -2.66
N GLN A 319 -27.39 2.82 -3.64
CA GLN A 319 -27.78 1.41 -3.73
C GLN A 319 -26.58 0.45 -3.94
N PRO A 320 -25.63 0.37 -2.98
CA PRO A 320 -24.50 -0.56 -3.05
C PRO A 320 -24.90 -2.04 -3.24
N ALA A 321 -26.06 -2.44 -2.72
CA ALA A 321 -26.58 -3.80 -2.81
C ALA A 321 -27.85 -3.89 -3.69
N GLY A 322 -27.98 -3.00 -4.67
CA GLY A 322 -29.21 -2.84 -5.47
C GLY A 322 -30.41 -2.47 -4.59
N ASP A 323 -31.58 -3.00 -4.94
CA ASP A 323 -32.83 -2.72 -4.21
C ASP A 323 -33.00 -3.49 -2.90
N ALA A 324 -32.00 -4.25 -2.45
CA ALA A 324 -32.07 -4.92 -1.16
C ALA A 324 -31.90 -3.93 0.00
N THR A 325 -32.74 -4.06 1.03
CA THR A 325 -32.44 -3.46 2.34
C THR A 325 -31.33 -4.26 3.02
N LYS A 326 -30.40 -3.57 3.68
CA LYS A 326 -29.29 -4.19 4.41
C LYS A 326 -29.20 -3.61 5.81
N SER A 327 -28.57 -4.37 6.70
CA SER A 327 -28.22 -3.94 8.05
C SER A 327 -26.91 -3.16 8.03
N TRP A 328 -26.93 -1.93 7.51
CA TRP A 328 -25.73 -1.07 7.43
C TRP A 328 -25.21 -0.78 8.84
N MET A 329 -24.00 -1.23 9.15
CA MET A 329 -23.49 -1.27 10.52
C MET A 329 -22.36 -0.27 10.77
N SER A 330 -21.50 -0.05 9.80
CA SER A 330 -20.33 0.82 9.93
C SER A 330 -20.06 1.56 8.62
N ALA A 331 -19.48 2.76 8.72
CA ALA A 331 -19.06 3.52 7.55
C ALA A 331 -17.82 4.36 7.83
N ALA A 332 -17.03 4.60 6.77
CA ALA A 332 -15.87 5.47 6.80
C ALA A 332 -15.78 6.25 5.48
N SER A 333 -15.13 7.41 5.52
CA SER A 333 -14.95 8.33 4.39
C SER A 333 -13.48 8.76 4.29
N SER A 334 -13.01 8.99 3.06
CA SER A 334 -11.83 9.82 2.81
C SER A 334 -12.11 11.28 3.16
N PHE A 335 -11.06 12.09 3.27
CA PHE A 335 -11.15 13.51 3.62
C PHE A 335 -11.96 14.32 2.60
N ASP A 336 -11.84 14.00 1.31
CA ASP A 336 -12.61 14.62 0.23
C ASP A 336 -14.03 14.06 0.05
N GLY A 337 -14.38 13.01 0.82
CA GLY A 337 -15.65 12.28 0.73
C GLY A 337 -15.94 11.63 -0.62
N THR A 338 -14.93 11.40 -1.45
CA THR A 338 -15.10 10.68 -2.72
C THR A 338 -14.93 9.17 -2.53
N ARG A 339 -14.12 8.74 -1.57
CA ARG A 339 -13.97 7.33 -1.22
C ARG A 339 -14.77 7.02 0.03
N LEU A 340 -15.62 6.01 -0.07
CA LEU A 340 -16.49 5.58 1.02
C LEU A 340 -16.34 4.08 1.19
N MET A 341 -16.38 3.63 2.44
CA MET A 341 -16.47 2.22 2.79
C MET A 341 -17.66 2.02 3.71
N VAL A 342 -18.48 1.01 3.43
CA VAL A 342 -19.60 0.63 4.29
C VAL A 342 -19.58 -0.86 4.60
N GLY A 343 -19.86 -1.19 5.85
CA GLY A 343 -20.00 -2.55 6.34
C GLY A 343 -21.45 -2.92 6.65
N VAL A 344 -21.78 -4.18 6.41
CA VAL A 344 -23.09 -4.77 6.67
C VAL A 344 -22.98 -5.80 7.79
N SER A 345 -23.96 -5.84 8.69
CA SER A 345 -24.13 -6.97 9.62
C SER A 345 -24.69 -8.19 8.88
N ASP A 346 -24.05 -9.35 9.08
CA ASP A 346 -24.32 -10.57 8.31
C ASP A 346 -24.28 -10.31 6.79
N GLY A 347 -23.19 -9.67 6.33
CA GLY A 347 -23.03 -9.28 4.94
C GLY A 347 -21.60 -8.97 4.51
N ARG A 348 -21.50 -8.01 3.58
CA ARG A 348 -20.28 -7.67 2.83
C ARG A 348 -19.82 -6.25 3.14
N LEU A 349 -18.61 -5.93 2.69
CA LEU A 349 -18.12 -4.56 2.57
C LEU A 349 -18.40 -4.05 1.15
N TYR A 350 -18.71 -2.77 1.05
CA TYR A 350 -18.85 -2.08 -0.23
C TYR A 350 -17.97 -0.84 -0.23
N LEU A 351 -17.28 -0.62 -1.35
CA LEU A 351 -16.40 0.51 -1.60
C LEU A 351 -16.98 1.39 -2.70
N SER A 352 -16.99 2.69 -2.50
CA SER A 352 -17.28 3.68 -3.55
C SER A 352 -16.03 4.53 -3.78
N TYR A 353 -15.81 4.93 -5.03
CA TYR A 353 -14.71 5.83 -5.43
C TYR A 353 -15.21 7.17 -6.00
N ASN A 354 -16.52 7.45 -5.92
CA ASN A 354 -17.15 8.64 -6.47
C ASN A 354 -18.23 9.23 -5.55
N GLY A 355 -18.05 9.09 -4.24
CA GLY A 355 -18.93 9.68 -3.22
C GLY A 355 -20.31 9.06 -3.14
N GLY A 356 -20.42 7.76 -3.44
CA GLY A 356 -21.65 6.98 -3.37
C GLY A 356 -22.44 6.91 -4.68
N GLY A 357 -21.86 7.35 -5.80
CA GLY A 357 -22.51 7.22 -7.11
C GLY A 357 -22.49 5.78 -7.65
N SER A 358 -21.45 5.02 -7.35
CA SER A 358 -21.31 3.61 -7.70
C SER A 358 -20.49 2.86 -6.65
N TRP A 359 -20.78 1.57 -6.48
CA TRP A 359 -20.15 0.74 -5.46
C TRP A 359 -19.62 -0.56 -6.02
N THR A 360 -18.56 -1.05 -5.39
CA THR A 360 -17.94 -2.34 -5.64
C THR A 360 -17.94 -3.14 -4.33
N GLU A 361 -18.46 -4.37 -4.37
CA GLU A 361 -18.37 -5.29 -3.24
C GLU A 361 -16.91 -5.75 -3.04
N THR A 362 -16.48 -5.89 -1.79
CA THR A 362 -15.18 -6.46 -1.44
C THR A 362 -15.30 -7.49 -0.31
N GLN A 363 -14.39 -8.47 -0.30
CA GLN A 363 -14.49 -9.70 0.50
C GLN A 363 -13.18 -10.02 1.24
N PRO A 364 -12.78 -9.21 2.25
CA PRO A 364 -11.56 -9.46 3.03
C PRO A 364 -11.54 -10.85 3.68
N ALA A 365 -12.70 -11.28 4.20
CA ALA A 365 -12.89 -12.55 4.88
C ALA A 365 -13.34 -13.69 3.94
N GLY A 366 -13.07 -13.57 2.63
CA GLY A 366 -13.53 -14.50 1.62
C GLY A 366 -15.05 -14.49 1.42
N SER A 367 -15.62 -15.60 0.93
CA SER A 367 -17.02 -15.68 0.53
C SER A 367 -18.01 -15.86 1.68
N GLY A 368 -17.58 -15.79 2.94
CA GLY A 368 -18.48 -15.81 4.11
C GLY A 368 -19.03 -14.42 4.41
N ASN A 369 -20.33 -14.32 4.72
CA ASN A 369 -20.88 -13.10 5.29
C ASN A 369 -20.30 -12.90 6.69
N GLN A 370 -19.97 -11.65 7.01
CA GLN A 370 -19.46 -11.26 8.32
C GLN A 370 -20.27 -10.11 8.88
N THR A 371 -20.12 -9.86 10.18
CA THR A 371 -20.68 -8.65 10.80
C THR A 371 -19.60 -7.58 10.89
N TRP A 372 -19.55 -6.71 9.89
CA TRP A 372 -18.58 -5.63 9.80
C TRP A 372 -18.91 -4.49 10.78
N ALA A 373 -18.46 -4.65 12.02
CA ALA A 373 -18.84 -3.80 13.14
C ALA A 373 -18.08 -2.47 13.17
N THR A 374 -16.87 -2.41 12.61
CA THR A 374 -16.10 -1.16 12.57
C THR A 374 -15.32 -1.03 11.27
N VAL A 375 -15.20 0.21 10.79
CA VAL A 375 -14.38 0.56 9.64
C VAL A 375 -13.72 1.92 9.84
N ALA A 376 -12.52 2.08 9.28
CA ALA A 376 -11.82 3.36 9.23
C ALA A 376 -11.13 3.55 7.87
N SER A 377 -10.85 4.80 7.52
CA SER A 377 -10.15 5.20 6.30
C SER A 377 -9.13 6.27 6.64
N ASN A 378 -7.99 6.27 5.97
CA ASN A 378 -7.10 7.42 5.95
C ASN A 378 -7.63 8.52 4.99
N ALA A 379 -6.94 9.66 4.93
CA ALA A 379 -7.42 10.86 4.23
C ALA A 379 -7.61 10.67 2.73
N ASP A 380 -6.73 9.93 2.06
CA ASP A 380 -6.82 9.68 0.62
C ASP A 380 -7.62 8.41 0.28
N GLY A 381 -8.11 7.69 1.29
CA GLY A 381 -8.81 6.40 1.17
C GLY A 381 -8.02 5.35 0.41
N THR A 382 -6.69 5.36 0.52
CA THR A 382 -5.80 4.28 0.02
C THR A 382 -5.53 3.22 1.07
N ARG A 383 -5.69 3.57 2.36
CA ARG A 383 -5.62 2.65 3.49
C ARG A 383 -6.97 2.58 4.17
N LEU A 384 -7.51 1.38 4.28
CA LEU A 384 -8.80 1.11 4.88
C LEU A 384 -8.65 0.01 5.92
N LEU A 385 -9.37 0.14 7.01
CA LEU A 385 -9.37 -0.83 8.10
C LEU A 385 -10.79 -1.34 8.28
N ALA A 386 -10.97 -2.65 8.42
CA ALA A 386 -12.26 -3.26 8.68
C ALA A 386 -12.13 -4.33 9.75
N GLY A 387 -12.99 -4.28 10.77
CA GLY A 387 -13.09 -5.30 11.81
C GLY A 387 -14.48 -5.93 11.82
N ASP A 388 -14.52 -7.25 11.97
CA ASP A 388 -15.76 -7.99 12.14
C ASP A 388 -15.98 -8.47 13.59
N TYR A 389 -17.22 -8.88 13.87
CA TYR A 389 -17.72 -9.22 15.20
C TYR A 389 -18.56 -10.52 15.16
N PRO A 390 -18.12 -11.62 15.80
CA PRO A 390 -16.74 -11.94 16.14
C PRO A 390 -15.91 -12.26 14.87
N GLY A 391 -14.62 -11.92 14.88
CA GLY A 391 -13.68 -12.37 13.85
C GLY A 391 -12.31 -11.67 13.89
N ARG A 392 -11.82 -11.25 12.73
CA ARG A 392 -10.50 -10.68 12.45
C ARG A 392 -10.55 -9.19 12.09
N LEU A 393 -9.37 -8.59 12.11
CA LEU A 393 -9.14 -7.28 11.50
C LEU A 393 -8.52 -7.46 10.13
N TYR A 394 -8.89 -6.60 9.21
CA TYR A 394 -8.37 -6.57 7.86
C TYR A 394 -7.91 -5.16 7.54
N LEU A 395 -6.70 -5.05 7.00
CA LEU A 395 -6.14 -3.82 6.47
C LEU A 395 -6.10 -3.93 4.95
N TYR A 396 -6.77 -3.01 4.27
CA TYR A 396 -6.57 -2.76 2.86
C TYR A 396 -5.51 -1.68 2.72
N ALA A 397 -4.48 -1.93 1.94
CA ALA A 397 -3.56 -0.89 1.51
C ALA A 397 -3.41 -0.97 -0.01
N LYS A 398 -3.56 0.16 -0.70
CA LYS A 398 -2.94 0.34 -2.01
C LYS A 398 -1.45 0.48 -1.79
N ASP A 399 -0.74 -0.62 -1.97
CA ASP A 399 0.69 -0.65 -1.79
C ASP A 399 1.35 -0.68 -3.16
N TRP A 400 2.16 0.32 -3.47
CA TRP A 400 2.99 0.30 -4.67
C TRP A 400 3.93 -0.92 -4.66
N ALA A 401 4.26 -1.45 -3.49
CA ALA A 401 5.04 -2.65 -3.28
C ALA A 401 4.17 -3.93 -3.16
N PHE A 402 2.87 -3.87 -3.48
CA PHE A 402 1.98 -5.03 -3.44
C PHE A 402 2.50 -6.19 -4.30
N GLY A 403 2.60 -7.38 -3.72
CA GLY A 403 3.17 -8.57 -4.38
C GLY A 403 4.69 -8.53 -4.60
N LEU A 404 5.36 -7.44 -4.22
CA LEU A 404 6.82 -7.29 -4.25
C LEU A 404 7.45 -7.51 -2.87
N VAL A 405 6.68 -7.47 -1.78
CA VAL A 405 7.18 -7.70 -0.42
C VAL A 405 6.64 -9.04 0.09
N GLY A 406 7.50 -9.85 0.71
CA GLY A 406 7.14 -11.19 1.17
C GLY A 406 7.32 -12.29 0.12
N ALA A 407 6.64 -13.42 0.29
CA ALA A 407 6.77 -14.55 -0.63
C ALA A 407 6.19 -14.21 -2.03
N PRO A 408 6.83 -14.65 -3.14
CA PRO A 408 8.02 -15.52 -3.18
C PRO A 408 9.35 -14.76 -3.07
N CYS A 409 9.40 -13.46 -3.37
CA CYS A 409 10.65 -12.75 -3.61
C CYS A 409 11.49 -12.46 -2.36
N ALA A 410 10.94 -12.53 -1.15
CA ALA A 410 11.70 -12.39 0.09
C ALA A 410 12.82 -13.45 0.24
N THR A 411 12.63 -14.66 -0.32
CA THR A 411 13.66 -15.73 -0.32
C THR A 411 14.26 -15.97 -1.70
N GLY A 412 13.68 -15.35 -2.73
CA GLY A 412 14.09 -15.45 -4.11
C GLY A 412 12.96 -15.82 -5.04
N CYS A 413 12.82 -15.06 -6.13
CA CYS A 413 11.87 -15.33 -7.18
C CYS A 413 12.49 -15.30 -8.58
N GLN A 414 11.75 -15.85 -9.52
CA GLN A 414 12.02 -15.85 -10.96
C GLN A 414 10.80 -15.28 -11.68
N ALA A 415 11.05 -14.57 -12.78
CA ALA A 415 10.01 -13.92 -13.56
C ALA A 415 10.44 -13.78 -15.01
N ASP A 416 9.47 -13.71 -15.92
CA ASP A 416 9.65 -13.43 -17.34
C ASP A 416 9.03 -12.07 -17.69
N TYR A 417 9.65 -11.32 -18.60
CA TYR A 417 9.17 -9.98 -18.97
C TYR A 417 7.82 -10.00 -19.72
N LYS A 418 7.49 -11.09 -20.43
CA LYS A 418 6.34 -11.17 -21.37
C LYS A 418 5.13 -11.97 -20.85
N THR A 419 5.14 -12.48 -19.63
CA THR A 419 4.03 -13.28 -19.09
C THR A 419 2.88 -12.36 -18.64
N VAL A 420 1.76 -12.39 -19.37
CA VAL A 420 0.59 -11.50 -19.20
C VAL A 420 -0.35 -11.96 -18.06
N VAL A 421 0.17 -12.52 -16.96
CA VAL A 421 -0.68 -13.13 -15.92
C VAL A 421 -0.27 -12.67 -14.52
N TYR A 422 -1.25 -12.56 -13.61
CA TYR A 422 -1.17 -12.23 -12.18
C TYR A 422 -0.24 -13.12 -11.32
N THR A 423 0.67 -13.90 -11.93
CA THR A 423 1.63 -14.80 -11.28
C THR A 423 3.04 -14.62 -11.85
N GLN A 424 3.39 -13.41 -12.30
CA GLN A 424 4.66 -13.11 -12.97
C GLN A 424 5.88 -13.44 -12.10
N LEU A 425 5.76 -13.32 -10.77
CA LEU A 425 6.78 -13.70 -9.80
C LEU A 425 6.50 -15.12 -9.27
N GLN A 426 7.41 -16.04 -9.54
CA GLN A 426 7.36 -17.42 -9.06
C GLN A 426 8.53 -17.70 -8.11
N ALA A 427 8.39 -18.67 -7.21
CA ALA A 427 9.51 -19.08 -6.35
C ALA A 427 10.72 -19.51 -7.19
N TYR A 428 11.90 -19.00 -6.82
CA TYR A 428 13.14 -19.36 -7.50
C TYR A 428 13.46 -20.84 -7.26
N ASN A 429 13.61 -21.61 -8.34
CA ASN A 429 13.88 -23.04 -8.29
C ASN A 429 15.25 -23.45 -8.85
N GLY A 430 16.10 -22.47 -9.22
CA GLY A 430 17.40 -22.75 -9.83
C GLY A 430 17.33 -23.10 -11.32
N ALA A 431 16.23 -22.82 -12.02
CA ALA A 431 16.16 -23.04 -13.46
C ALA A 431 17.14 -22.14 -14.25
N PHE A 432 17.72 -22.71 -15.30
CA PHE A 432 18.47 -21.96 -16.30
C PHE A 432 17.51 -21.21 -17.22
N LEU A 433 17.87 -19.97 -17.56
CA LEU A 433 17.19 -19.20 -18.58
C LEU A 433 17.38 -19.86 -19.95
N LYS A 434 16.37 -19.82 -20.79
CA LYS A 434 16.37 -20.27 -22.17
C LYS A 434 16.30 -19.05 -23.10
N LEU A 435 16.77 -19.20 -24.34
CA LEU A 435 16.66 -18.15 -25.36
C LEU A 435 15.50 -18.46 -26.30
N ASN A 436 14.55 -17.53 -26.42
CA ASN A 436 13.36 -17.69 -27.26
C ASN A 436 13.66 -17.36 -28.73
N SER A 437 12.74 -17.75 -29.62
CA SER A 437 12.79 -17.40 -31.06
C SER A 437 12.83 -15.89 -31.31
N ASP A 438 12.31 -15.10 -30.37
CA ASP A 438 12.30 -13.63 -30.42
C ASP A 438 13.61 -13.00 -29.91
N GLY A 439 14.59 -13.80 -29.48
CA GLY A 439 15.88 -13.32 -28.96
C GLY A 439 15.85 -12.85 -27.49
N PHE A 440 14.80 -13.15 -26.73
CA PHE A 440 14.68 -12.81 -25.30
C PHE A 440 14.93 -14.02 -24.40
N TYR A 441 15.45 -13.78 -23.21
CA TYR A 441 15.65 -14.82 -22.19
C TYR A 441 14.35 -15.08 -21.42
N SER A 442 14.06 -16.34 -21.10
CA SER A 442 12.81 -16.75 -20.44
C SER A 442 12.98 -18.08 -19.68
N TYR A 443 12.13 -18.35 -18.68
CA TYR A 443 12.05 -19.64 -18.01
C TYR A 443 11.09 -20.62 -18.70
N ASP A 444 10.02 -20.10 -19.30
CA ASP A 444 8.91 -20.92 -19.83
C ASP A 444 9.15 -21.41 -21.27
N LEU A 445 9.79 -20.60 -22.12
CA LEU A 445 9.94 -20.85 -23.55
C LEU A 445 11.41 -20.96 -23.96
N GLY A 446 11.71 -21.57 -25.11
CA GLY A 446 13.06 -21.66 -25.70
C GLY A 446 13.80 -22.99 -25.50
N PHE A 447 14.74 -23.29 -26.40
CA PHE A 447 15.61 -24.47 -26.34
C PHE A 447 16.90 -24.24 -27.14
N PRO A 448 18.08 -24.71 -26.67
CA PRO A 448 18.36 -25.34 -25.38
C PRO A 448 18.51 -24.32 -24.22
N PRO A 449 18.53 -24.77 -22.95
CA PRO A 449 18.85 -23.91 -21.81
C PRO A 449 20.21 -23.23 -21.99
N THR A 450 20.30 -21.98 -21.56
CA THR A 450 21.55 -21.22 -21.55
C THR A 450 22.34 -21.55 -20.28
N ILE A 451 23.54 -20.98 -20.16
CA ILE A 451 24.39 -21.13 -18.95
C ILE A 451 23.99 -20.18 -17.81
N PHE A 452 23.00 -19.31 -18.02
CA PHE A 452 22.63 -18.26 -17.08
C PHE A 452 21.45 -18.67 -16.20
N GLN A 453 21.56 -18.38 -14.90
CA GLN A 453 20.45 -18.39 -13.95
C GLN A 453 20.27 -16.97 -13.42
N ARG A 454 19.03 -16.57 -13.14
CA ARG A 454 18.69 -15.28 -12.52
C ARG A 454 17.84 -15.52 -11.28
N LYS A 455 18.15 -14.82 -10.20
CA LYS A 455 17.38 -14.80 -8.95
C LYS A 455 17.11 -13.36 -8.56
N ILE A 456 15.86 -13.02 -8.31
CA ILE A 456 15.43 -11.69 -7.85
C ILE A 456 15.06 -11.79 -6.38
N THR A 457 15.54 -10.86 -5.54
CA THR A 457 15.18 -10.73 -4.13
C THR A 457 14.71 -9.32 -3.87
N THR A 458 13.65 -9.15 -3.08
CA THR A 458 13.08 -7.84 -2.75
C THR A 458 12.87 -7.71 -1.25
N THR A 459 13.26 -6.55 -0.70
CA THR A 459 13.15 -6.23 0.72
C THR A 459 12.71 -4.78 0.89
N LEU A 460 11.71 -4.54 1.73
CA LEU A 460 11.31 -3.18 2.08
C LEU A 460 12.23 -2.65 3.19
N GLU A 461 12.89 -1.52 2.94
CA GLU A 461 13.81 -0.82 3.84
C GLU A 461 13.33 0.63 4.01
N GLY A 462 12.48 0.90 5.01
CA GLY A 462 11.87 2.21 5.21
C GLY A 462 10.85 2.53 4.10
N ASP A 463 11.10 3.58 3.32
CA ASP A 463 10.28 3.99 2.17
C ASP A 463 10.80 3.49 0.82
N ALA A 464 11.87 2.69 0.83
CA ALA A 464 12.51 2.14 -0.35
C ALA A 464 12.33 0.62 -0.43
N LEU A 465 12.02 0.11 -1.61
CA LEU A 465 12.09 -1.31 -1.94
C LEU A 465 13.46 -1.58 -2.53
N LYS A 466 14.31 -2.24 -1.76
CA LYS A 466 15.58 -2.75 -2.25
C LYS A 466 15.34 -3.98 -3.10
N VAL A 467 15.89 -3.97 -4.30
CA VAL A 467 15.79 -5.06 -5.29
C VAL A 467 17.20 -5.55 -5.61
N ASP A 468 17.49 -6.81 -5.29
CA ASP A 468 18.74 -7.48 -5.61
C ASP A 468 18.51 -8.52 -6.72
N VAL A 469 19.18 -8.35 -7.85
CA VAL A 469 19.15 -9.32 -8.97
C VAL A 469 20.51 -9.99 -9.10
N LEU A 470 20.57 -11.27 -8.72
CA LEU A 470 21.74 -12.12 -8.84
C LEU A 470 21.66 -12.93 -10.14
N VAL A 471 22.68 -12.79 -10.99
CA VAL A 471 22.86 -13.60 -12.20
C VAL A 471 24.08 -14.49 -12.03
N LEU A 472 23.89 -15.80 -12.18
CA LEU A 472 24.92 -16.83 -12.07
C LEU A 472 25.18 -17.49 -13.43
N TRP A 473 26.44 -17.79 -13.74
CA TRP A 473 26.79 -18.60 -14.91
C TRP A 473 28.11 -19.35 -14.71
N THR A 474 28.31 -20.42 -15.48
CA THR A 474 29.54 -21.22 -15.44
C THR A 474 30.25 -21.16 -16.78
N ASN A 475 31.57 -20.90 -16.76
CA ASN A 475 32.42 -20.99 -17.94
C ASN A 475 33.71 -21.74 -17.59
N ASN A 476 34.06 -22.77 -18.37
CA ASN A 476 35.23 -23.64 -18.13
C ASN A 476 35.33 -24.12 -16.66
N GLU A 477 34.23 -24.68 -16.13
CA GLU A 477 34.12 -25.20 -14.75
C GLU A 477 34.26 -24.16 -13.63
N GLN A 478 34.46 -22.89 -13.97
CA GLN A 478 34.46 -21.79 -13.01
C GLN A 478 33.08 -21.13 -12.97
N SER A 479 32.56 -20.96 -11.76
CA SER A 479 31.30 -20.26 -11.52
C SER A 479 31.55 -18.76 -11.32
N PHE A 480 30.73 -17.96 -11.98
CA PHE A 480 30.74 -16.51 -11.91
C PHE A 480 29.36 -16.02 -11.44
N GLY A 481 29.35 -14.86 -10.79
CA GLY A 481 28.14 -14.21 -10.31
C GLY A 481 28.23 -12.69 -10.47
N LEU A 482 27.10 -12.07 -10.78
CA LEU A 482 26.92 -10.62 -10.82
C LEU A 482 25.64 -10.29 -10.05
N THR A 483 25.74 -9.40 -9.07
CA THR A 483 24.57 -8.83 -8.39
C THR A 483 24.40 -7.38 -8.82
N GLN A 484 23.19 -7.01 -9.22
CA GLN A 484 22.77 -5.62 -9.39
C GLN A 484 21.74 -5.29 -8.32
N THR A 485 21.92 -4.15 -7.67
CA THR A 485 21.06 -3.67 -6.59
C THR A 485 20.46 -2.33 -7.00
N GLU A 486 19.17 -2.16 -6.80
CA GLU A 486 18.48 -0.89 -6.97
C GLU A 486 17.51 -0.63 -5.81
N TYR A 487 17.28 0.64 -5.50
CA TYR A 487 16.27 1.07 -4.54
C TYR A 487 15.14 1.76 -5.30
N LEU A 488 13.95 1.17 -5.26
CA LEU A 488 12.75 1.72 -5.86
C LEU A 488 11.94 2.42 -4.78
N TYR A 489 11.50 3.65 -5.04
CA TYR A 489 10.68 4.42 -4.11
C TYR A 489 9.23 4.45 -4.58
N GLY A 490 8.31 4.57 -3.62
CA GLY A 490 6.94 4.95 -3.94
C GLY A 490 6.91 6.35 -4.56
N TRP A 491 6.18 6.52 -5.66
CA TRP A 491 5.86 7.85 -6.17
C TRP A 491 4.88 8.48 -5.16
N LYS A 492 5.37 9.32 -4.25
CA LYS A 492 4.52 10.13 -3.36
C LYS A 492 4.19 11.45 -4.01
#